data_AF-A0A926DS66-F1
#
_entry.id   AF-A0A926DS66-F1
#
_cell.length_a   1.000
_cell.length_b   1.000
_cell.length_c   1.000
_cell.angle_alpha   90.00
_cell.angle_beta   90.00
_cell.angle_gamma   90.00
#
_symmetry.space_group_name_H-M   'P 1'
#
loop_
_entity.id
_entity.type
_entity.pdbx_description
1 polymer ?
#
loop_
_entity_poly.entity_id
_entity_poly.type
_entity_poly.pdbx_seq_one_letter_code
_entity_poly.pdbx_strand_id
1 'polypeptide(L)'
;WHVDCVRKIGVKAFTERYRAFCKKHHYIFQPDKPEKLFHASRELVAVFPKEKTYKLLIQQSIQQLNLTSAHVERLRQEMDELASTLPEYSTVMDIYGVGKTYGPQLIAEIGDVSRFTHREALTAFAGVDPGVDESGQHKSKSNKASKVGSARLRKTLFQIMTTLLQNAPEHDPVYRFLDKKRSQGKPYYVYMTAGANKFLRIYYGKVKECLRNLEQAE
;
A
#
# COMPACT_ATOMS: atom_id res chain seq x y z
N TRP A 1 -1.39 -22.30 18.88
CA TRP A 1 -0.65 -21.81 20.06
C TRP A 1 0.60 -22.65 20.34
N HIS A 2 0.56 -23.98 20.18
CA HIS A 2 1.76 -24.83 20.26
C HIS A 2 1.79 -25.85 19.12
N VAL A 3 2.98 -26.24 18.66
CA VAL A 3 3.15 -27.12 17.50
C VAL A 3 2.54 -28.51 17.76
N ASP A 4 2.64 -29.02 18.99
CA ASP A 4 1.98 -30.25 19.45
C ASP A 4 0.45 -30.24 19.36
N CYS A 5 -0.19 -29.07 19.28
CA CYS A 5 -1.64 -29.01 19.01
C CYS A 5 -1.99 -29.43 17.58
N VAL A 6 -0.99 -29.47 16.70
CA VAL A 6 -1.11 -29.84 15.28
C VAL A 6 -0.52 -31.25 15.06
N ARG A 7 0.76 -31.48 15.39
CA ARG A 7 1.42 -32.76 15.08
C ARG A 7 0.86 -33.98 15.80
N LYS A 8 0.19 -33.83 16.96
CA LYS A 8 -0.31 -34.97 17.77
C LYS A 8 -1.71 -35.47 17.38
N ILE A 9 -2.46 -34.75 16.56
CA ILE A 9 -3.89 -35.08 16.28
C ILE A 9 -4.14 -35.74 14.92
N GLY A 10 -3.09 -35.88 14.09
CA GLY A 10 -3.19 -36.44 12.73
C GLY A 10 -3.73 -35.45 11.69
N VAL A 11 -3.33 -35.64 10.43
CA VAL A 11 -3.61 -34.72 9.31
C VAL A 11 -5.12 -34.55 9.08
N LYS A 12 -5.88 -35.66 9.06
CA LYS A 12 -7.33 -35.63 8.81
C LYS A 12 -8.08 -34.80 9.86
N ALA A 13 -7.82 -35.04 11.15
CA ALA A 13 -8.48 -34.31 12.23
C ALA A 13 -8.05 -32.83 12.27
N PHE A 14 -6.78 -32.53 11.98
CA PHE A 14 -6.31 -31.16 11.86
C PHE A 14 -6.99 -30.43 10.69
N THR A 15 -7.18 -31.10 9.55
CA THR A 15 -7.84 -30.54 8.37
C THR A 15 -9.28 -30.13 8.67
N GLU A 16 -10.06 -30.96 9.36
CA GLU A 16 -11.42 -30.60 9.76
C GLU A 16 -11.44 -29.45 10.78
N ARG A 17 -10.50 -29.42 11.74
CA ARG A 17 -10.36 -28.28 12.66
C ARG A 17 -10.02 -26.99 11.93
N TYR A 18 -9.12 -27.04 10.93
CA TYR A 18 -8.75 -25.90 10.11
C TYR A 18 -9.94 -25.41 9.27
N ARG A 19 -10.71 -26.33 8.68
CA ARG A 19 -11.94 -25.99 7.94
C ARG A 19 -12.96 -25.30 8.83
N ALA A 20 -13.22 -25.82 10.03
CA ALA A 20 -14.11 -25.21 11.00
C ALA A 20 -13.62 -23.81 11.45
N PHE A 21 -12.31 -23.66 11.65
CA PHE A 21 -11.69 -22.37 11.96
C PHE A 21 -11.88 -21.35 10.83
N CYS A 22 -11.61 -21.73 9.57
CA CYS A 22 -11.84 -20.86 8.42
C CYS A 22 -13.30 -20.44 8.31
N LYS A 23 -14.25 -21.38 8.49
CA LYS A 23 -15.68 -21.07 8.47
C LYS A 23 -16.08 -20.08 9.58
N LYS A 24 -15.58 -20.27 10.80
CA LYS A 24 -15.88 -19.39 11.95
C LYS A 24 -15.39 -17.96 11.76
N HIS A 25 -14.24 -17.79 11.10
CA HIS A 25 -13.59 -16.49 10.93
C HIS A 25 -13.76 -15.91 9.52
N HIS A 26 -14.63 -16.51 8.69
CA HIS A 26 -14.87 -16.11 7.30
C HIS A 26 -13.60 -16.07 6.43
N TYR A 27 -12.64 -16.95 6.71
CA TYR A 27 -11.44 -17.09 5.89
C TYR A 27 -11.66 -18.04 4.71
N ILE A 28 -11.01 -17.74 3.58
CA ILE A 28 -10.97 -18.62 2.42
C ILE A 28 -10.20 -19.89 2.79
N PHE A 29 -10.89 -21.03 2.72
CA PHE A 29 -10.28 -22.34 2.97
C PHE A 29 -9.38 -22.72 1.79
N GLN A 30 -8.12 -23.04 2.09
CA GLN A 30 -7.16 -23.53 1.11
C GLN A 30 -6.87 -25.01 1.37
N PRO A 31 -7.24 -25.92 0.44
CA PRO A 31 -7.16 -27.36 0.67
C PRO A 31 -5.75 -27.90 0.97
N ASP A 32 -4.72 -27.25 0.44
CA ASP A 32 -3.31 -27.63 0.56
C ASP A 32 -2.67 -27.17 1.88
N LYS A 33 -3.19 -26.10 2.49
CA LYS A 33 -2.61 -25.49 3.70
C LYS A 33 -2.59 -26.43 4.93
N PRO A 34 -3.66 -27.18 5.25
CA PRO A 34 -3.66 -28.07 6.40
C PRO A 34 -2.52 -29.08 6.39
N GLU A 35 -2.28 -29.71 5.24
CA GLU A 35 -1.21 -30.70 5.07
C GLU A 35 0.17 -30.04 5.23
N LYS A 36 0.40 -28.90 4.55
CA LYS A 36 1.64 -28.12 4.68
C LYS A 36 1.94 -27.72 6.14
N LEU A 37 0.94 -27.19 6.85
CA LEU A 37 1.07 -26.77 8.25
C LEU A 37 1.31 -27.97 9.17
N PHE A 38 0.68 -29.11 8.90
CA PHE A 38 0.90 -30.32 9.68
C PHE A 38 2.33 -30.83 9.51
N HIS A 39 2.82 -30.96 8.28
CA HIS A 39 4.20 -31.39 8.02
C HIS A 39 5.21 -30.40 8.61
N ALA A 40 5.02 -29.09 8.41
CA ALA A 40 5.87 -28.08 9.04
C ALA A 40 5.91 -28.22 10.57
N SER A 41 4.78 -28.52 11.21
CA SER A 41 4.74 -28.70 12.67
C SER A 41 5.56 -29.89 13.19
N ARG A 42 5.87 -30.88 12.34
CA ARG A 42 6.71 -32.03 12.71
C ARG A 42 8.19 -31.66 12.74
N GLU A 43 8.63 -30.82 11.81
CA GLU A 43 10.03 -30.38 11.68
C GLU A 43 10.40 -29.28 12.71
N LEU A 44 9.43 -28.59 13.29
CA LEU A 44 9.67 -27.52 14.25
C LEU A 44 10.13 -28.05 15.62
N VAL A 45 11.22 -27.48 16.12
CA VAL A 45 11.67 -27.62 17.52
C VAL A 45 10.96 -26.55 18.36
N ALA A 46 10.17 -26.99 19.34
CA ALA A 46 9.45 -26.07 20.22
C ALA A 46 10.41 -25.53 21.30
N VAL A 47 10.67 -24.22 21.26
CA VAL A 47 11.51 -23.53 22.26
C VAL A 47 10.81 -23.39 23.61
N PHE A 48 9.48 -23.26 23.60
CA PHE A 48 8.67 -23.09 24.80
C PHE A 48 7.80 -24.33 25.06
N PRO A 49 7.60 -24.73 26.33
CA PRO A 49 6.80 -25.89 26.67
C PRO A 49 5.30 -25.64 26.45
N LYS A 50 4.54 -26.75 26.31
CA LYS A 50 3.08 -26.74 26.11
C LYS A 50 2.34 -26.49 27.44
N GLU A 51 2.50 -25.29 28.01
CA GLU A 51 1.88 -24.92 29.28
C GLU A 51 0.74 -23.90 29.13
N LYS A 52 -0.11 -23.85 30.15
CA LYS A 52 -1.27 -22.94 30.20
C LYS A 52 -0.85 -21.47 30.17
N THR A 53 0.26 -21.11 30.81
CA THR A 53 0.77 -19.74 30.87
C THR A 53 1.17 -19.21 29.48
N TYR A 54 1.95 -19.98 28.72
CA TYR A 54 2.31 -19.60 27.34
C TYR A 54 1.08 -19.52 26.43
N LYS A 55 0.12 -20.44 26.59
CA LYS A 55 -1.14 -20.37 25.87
C LYS A 55 -1.87 -19.05 26.15
N LEU A 56 -1.95 -18.65 27.43
CA LEU A 56 -2.60 -17.40 27.84
C LEU A 56 -1.89 -16.19 27.21
N LEU A 57 -0.56 -16.11 27.30
CA LEU A 57 0.22 -15.02 26.71
C LEU A 57 -0.02 -14.89 25.20
N ILE A 58 0.04 -16.00 24.47
CA ILE A 58 -0.23 -16.02 23.02
C ILE A 58 -1.65 -15.53 22.72
N GLN A 59 -2.65 -15.99 23.50
CA GLN A 59 -4.04 -15.56 23.31
C GLN A 59 -4.23 -14.07 23.58
N GLN A 60 -3.59 -13.53 24.62
CA GLN A 60 -3.61 -12.09 24.93
C GLN A 60 -2.95 -11.27 23.81
N SER A 61 -1.78 -11.69 23.30
CA SER A 61 -1.12 -11.00 22.18
C SER A 61 -1.96 -11.03 20.90
N ILE A 62 -2.62 -12.15 20.59
CA ILE A 62 -3.56 -12.24 19.45
C ILE A 62 -4.73 -11.27 19.65
N GLN A 63 -5.29 -11.19 20.86
CA GLN A 63 -6.38 -10.27 21.17
C GLN A 63 -5.95 -8.82 20.99
N GLN A 64 -4.78 -8.44 21.52
CA GLN A 64 -4.22 -7.10 21.35
C GLN A 64 -4.00 -6.76 19.88
N LEU A 65 -3.40 -7.66 19.09
CA LEU A 65 -3.19 -7.46 17.66
C LEU A 65 -4.51 -7.24 16.91
N ASN A 66 -5.53 -8.05 17.21
CA ASN A 66 -6.84 -7.92 16.58
C ASN A 66 -7.53 -6.60 16.95
N LEU A 67 -7.43 -6.18 18.22
CA LEU A 67 -7.98 -4.91 18.68
C LEU A 67 -7.28 -3.72 18.00
N THR A 68 -5.95 -3.73 17.95
CA THR A 68 -5.18 -2.68 17.25
C THR A 68 -5.53 -2.64 15.76
N SER A 69 -5.68 -3.81 15.11
CA SER A 69 -6.08 -3.88 13.70
C SER A 69 -7.48 -3.28 13.49
N ALA A 70 -8.43 -3.57 14.36
CA ALA A 70 -9.77 -2.98 14.31
C ALA A 70 -9.76 -1.45 14.52
N HIS A 71 -8.89 -0.95 15.41
CA HIS A 71 -8.72 0.49 15.61
C HIS A 71 -8.14 1.18 14.37
N VAL A 72 -7.15 0.56 13.72
CA VAL A 72 -6.57 1.09 12.46
C VAL A 72 -7.62 1.17 11.36
N GLU A 73 -8.45 0.13 11.19
CA GLU A 73 -9.50 0.15 10.16
C GLU A 73 -10.59 1.19 10.48
N ARG A 74 -10.96 1.39 11.76
CA ARG A 74 -11.89 2.46 12.15
C ARG A 74 -11.34 3.84 11.79
N LEU A 75 -10.09 4.12 12.14
CA LEU A 75 -9.45 5.39 11.79
C LEU A 75 -9.36 5.58 10.28
N ARG A 76 -9.10 4.52 9.51
CA ARG A 76 -9.10 4.57 8.04
C ARG A 76 -10.47 4.91 7.48
N GLN A 77 -11.55 4.40 8.07
CA GLN A 77 -12.93 4.74 7.69
C GLN A 77 -13.23 6.21 8.00
N GLU A 78 -12.90 6.69 9.19
CA GLU A 78 -13.09 8.10 9.57
C GLU A 78 -12.29 9.05 8.65
N MET A 79 -11.06 8.66 8.27
CA MET A 79 -10.26 9.42 7.30
C MET A 79 -10.92 9.46 5.91
N ASP A 80 -11.51 8.35 5.45
CA ASP A 80 -12.20 8.27 4.17
C ASP A 80 -13.50 9.08 4.17
N GLU A 81 -14.27 9.01 5.26
CA GLU A 81 -15.49 9.81 5.47
C GLU A 81 -15.17 11.30 5.45
N LEU A 82 -14.15 11.74 6.19
CA LEU A 82 -13.73 13.14 6.18
C LEU A 82 -13.25 13.57 4.78
N ALA A 83 -12.43 12.75 4.13
CA ALA A 83 -11.97 13.03 2.77
C ALA A 83 -13.13 13.11 1.77
N SER A 84 -14.20 12.32 1.95
CA SER A 84 -15.38 12.32 1.08
C SER A 84 -16.18 13.62 1.08
N THR A 85 -15.94 14.49 2.07
CA THR A 85 -16.54 15.84 2.13
C THR A 85 -15.86 16.83 1.18
N LEU A 86 -14.67 16.49 0.66
CA LEU A 86 -13.89 17.36 -0.19
C LEU A 86 -14.29 17.22 -1.67
N PRO A 87 -14.30 18.34 -2.43
CA PRO A 87 -14.76 18.34 -3.82
C PRO A 87 -13.95 17.43 -4.73
N GLU A 88 -12.64 17.30 -4.51
CA GLU A 88 -11.75 16.50 -5.32
C GLU A 88 -11.83 14.99 -5.06
N TYR A 89 -12.57 14.55 -4.03
CA TYR A 89 -12.56 13.17 -3.57
C TYR A 89 -12.91 12.15 -4.68
N SER A 90 -14.02 12.39 -5.40
CA SER A 90 -14.46 11.52 -6.50
C SER A 90 -13.38 11.42 -7.58
N THR A 91 -12.84 12.57 -7.98
CA THR A 91 -11.75 12.67 -8.97
C THR A 91 -10.50 11.89 -8.55
N VAL A 92 -10.15 11.91 -7.26
CA VAL A 92 -9.01 11.17 -6.70
C VAL A 92 -9.29 9.66 -6.64
N MET A 93 -10.52 9.27 -6.27
CA MET A 93 -10.94 7.87 -6.21
C MET A 93 -10.99 7.18 -7.57
N ASP A 94 -11.29 7.94 -8.63
CA ASP A 94 -11.30 7.47 -10.01
C ASP A 94 -9.90 7.19 -10.58
N ILE A 95 -8.83 7.57 -9.88
CA ILE A 95 -7.46 7.24 -10.29
C ILE A 95 -7.13 5.82 -9.85
N TYR A 96 -6.77 4.98 -10.83
CA TYR A 96 -6.46 3.57 -10.59
C TYR A 96 -5.35 3.41 -9.54
N GLY A 97 -5.55 2.45 -8.63
CA GLY A 97 -4.57 2.08 -7.60
C GLY A 97 -4.59 2.96 -6.36
N VAL A 98 -5.41 4.01 -6.32
CA VAL A 98 -5.60 4.88 -5.15
C VAL A 98 -6.55 4.23 -4.14
N GLY A 99 -7.84 4.14 -4.50
CA GLY A 99 -8.91 3.64 -3.63
C GLY A 99 -9.00 4.31 -2.25
N LYS A 100 -9.92 3.82 -1.41
CA LYS A 100 -10.20 4.34 -0.05
C LYS A 100 -9.01 4.25 0.91
N THR A 101 -7.97 3.49 0.55
CA THR A 101 -6.74 3.35 1.35
C THR A 101 -5.81 4.53 1.20
N TYR A 102 -5.49 4.84 -0.05
CA TYR A 102 -4.43 5.79 -0.38
C TYR A 102 -5.00 7.15 -0.75
N GLY A 103 -6.28 7.24 -1.13
CA GLY A 103 -6.93 8.50 -1.49
C GLY A 103 -6.93 9.52 -0.35
N PRO A 104 -7.44 9.18 0.86
CA PRO A 104 -7.41 10.11 1.98
C PRO A 104 -5.99 10.51 2.37
N GLN A 105 -5.02 9.59 2.25
CA GLN A 105 -3.61 9.88 2.50
C GLN A 105 -3.02 10.85 1.46
N LEU A 106 -3.34 10.68 0.17
CA LEU A 106 -2.91 11.59 -0.88
C LEU A 106 -3.47 12.98 -0.67
N ILE A 107 -4.78 13.09 -0.44
CA ILE A 107 -5.46 14.37 -0.22
C ILE A 107 -4.88 15.07 1.01
N ALA A 108 -4.70 14.36 2.12
CA ALA A 108 -4.16 14.95 3.35
C ALA A 108 -2.69 15.38 3.22
N GLU A 109 -1.83 14.58 2.57
CA GLU A 109 -0.40 14.90 2.45
C GLU A 109 -0.11 15.97 1.38
N ILE A 110 -0.90 15.99 0.30
CA ILE A 110 -0.77 17.00 -0.76
C ILE A 110 -1.45 18.31 -0.35
N GLY A 111 -2.57 18.24 0.37
CA GLY A 111 -3.40 19.39 0.71
C GLY A 111 -3.97 20.08 -0.52
N ASP A 112 -4.24 21.37 -0.38
CA ASP A 112 -4.73 22.21 -1.47
C ASP A 112 -3.76 22.21 -2.67
N VAL A 113 -4.25 21.74 -3.81
CA VAL A 113 -3.48 21.66 -5.07
C VAL A 113 -3.28 23.04 -5.71
N SER A 114 -4.13 24.02 -5.39
CA SER A 114 -4.06 25.38 -5.93
C SER A 114 -2.73 26.08 -5.57
N ARG A 115 -2.14 25.73 -4.41
CA ARG A 115 -0.85 26.25 -3.94
C ARG A 115 0.33 25.94 -4.86
N PHE A 116 0.20 24.95 -5.75
CA PHE A 116 1.24 24.58 -6.70
C PHE A 116 0.98 25.29 -8.04
N THR A 117 1.88 26.22 -8.39
CA THR A 117 1.76 27.01 -9.63
C THR A 117 1.81 26.15 -10.90
N HIS A 118 2.55 25.05 -10.87
CA HIS A 118 2.70 24.10 -11.98
C HIS A 118 2.93 22.67 -11.46
N ARG A 119 2.71 21.66 -12.31
CA ARG A 119 2.79 20.24 -11.92
C ARG A 119 4.17 19.81 -11.42
N GLU A 120 5.24 20.40 -11.94
CA GLU A 120 6.60 20.08 -11.52
C GLU A 120 6.85 20.52 -10.06
N ALA A 121 6.20 21.59 -9.59
CA ALA A 121 6.25 22.01 -8.19
C ALA A 121 5.68 20.93 -7.24
N LEU A 122 4.58 20.26 -7.63
CA LEU A 122 4.04 19.14 -6.86
C LEU A 122 5.00 17.94 -6.84
N THR A 123 5.62 17.61 -7.97
CA THR A 123 6.58 16.48 -8.03
C THR A 123 7.85 16.76 -7.24
N ALA A 124 8.31 18.02 -7.22
CA ALA A 124 9.42 18.47 -6.39
C ALA A 124 9.07 18.43 -4.90
N PHE A 125 7.88 18.92 -4.53
CA PHE A 125 7.35 18.83 -3.16
C PHE A 125 7.26 17.37 -2.67
N ALA A 126 6.80 16.46 -3.53
CA ALA A 126 6.75 15.04 -3.19
C ALA A 126 8.13 14.36 -3.18
N GLY A 127 9.18 15.01 -3.67
CA GLY A 127 10.53 14.44 -3.72
C GLY A 127 10.65 13.26 -4.68
N VAL A 128 9.91 13.30 -5.80
CA VAL A 128 9.95 12.27 -6.86
C VAL A 128 10.48 12.79 -8.19
N ASP A 129 10.97 14.03 -8.19
CA ASP A 129 11.70 14.60 -9.32
C ASP A 129 13.21 14.27 -9.19
N PRO A 130 13.91 13.91 -10.29
CA PRO A 130 15.36 13.78 -10.27
C PRO A 130 15.97 15.13 -9.85
N GLY A 131 16.82 15.14 -8.82
CA GLY A 131 17.47 16.38 -8.39
C GLY A 131 18.28 17.02 -9.53
N VAL A 132 18.48 18.33 -9.47
CA VAL A 132 19.47 19.01 -10.31
C VAL A 132 20.80 18.97 -9.56
N ASP A 133 21.80 18.31 -10.13
CA ASP A 133 23.19 18.31 -9.66
C ASP A 133 24.04 18.99 -10.74
N GLU A 134 24.00 20.32 -10.69
CA GLU A 134 24.74 21.20 -11.58
C GLU A 134 25.64 22.11 -10.74
N SER A 135 26.95 22.02 -10.97
CA SER A 135 27.92 23.06 -10.60
C SER A 135 28.45 23.69 -11.89
N GLY A 136 29.04 24.89 -11.83
CA GLY A 136 29.45 25.64 -13.03
C GLY A 136 30.32 24.85 -14.03
N GLN A 137 30.97 23.75 -13.60
CA GLN A 137 31.74 22.83 -14.45
C GLN A 137 31.18 21.41 -14.53
N HIS A 138 30.13 21.06 -13.77
CA HIS A 138 29.56 19.72 -13.70
C HIS A 138 28.07 19.72 -13.96
N LYS A 139 27.60 18.88 -14.89
CA LYS A 139 26.18 18.66 -15.14
C LYS A 139 25.91 17.18 -15.18
N SER A 140 25.38 16.64 -14.08
CA SER A 140 25.09 15.21 -14.01
C SER A 140 23.89 14.85 -14.88
N LYS A 141 24.03 13.78 -15.68
CA LYS A 141 22.97 13.25 -16.55
C LYS A 141 21.96 12.36 -15.82
N SER A 142 22.24 11.97 -14.57
CA SER A 142 21.40 11.06 -13.79
C SER A 142 21.56 11.30 -12.30
N ASN A 143 20.54 11.90 -11.67
CA ASN A 143 20.55 12.24 -10.25
C ASN A 143 19.57 11.43 -9.43
N LYS A 144 19.88 11.27 -8.15
CA LYS A 144 18.95 10.69 -7.17
C LYS A 144 17.77 11.63 -7.00
N ALA A 145 16.61 11.06 -6.68
CA ALA A 145 15.43 11.85 -6.35
C ALA A 145 15.67 12.70 -5.10
N SER A 146 15.21 13.95 -5.14
CA SER A 146 15.26 14.86 -3.99
C SER A 146 14.45 14.27 -2.83
N LYS A 147 15.06 14.00 -1.67
CA LYS A 147 14.34 13.45 -0.50
C LYS A 147 13.67 14.53 0.36
N VAL A 148 13.52 15.75 -0.16
CA VAL A 148 13.03 16.93 0.57
C VAL A 148 11.53 16.82 0.92
N GLY A 149 10.78 15.97 0.23
CA GLY A 149 9.35 15.75 0.45
C GLY A 149 8.96 14.76 1.56
N SER A 150 7.67 14.80 1.93
CA SER A 150 7.07 13.90 2.93
C SER A 150 7.40 12.42 2.66
N ALA A 151 7.98 11.77 3.66
CA ALA A 151 8.26 10.33 3.60
C ALA A 151 6.96 9.51 3.52
N ARG A 152 5.85 10.02 4.09
CA ARG A 152 4.53 9.39 4.02
C ARG A 152 3.97 9.46 2.61
N LEU A 153 3.96 10.64 1.98
CA LEU A 153 3.54 10.80 0.59
C LEU A 153 4.33 9.88 -0.36
N ARG A 154 5.66 9.83 -0.22
CA ARG A 154 6.50 8.92 -1.03
C ARG A 154 6.17 7.45 -0.80
N LYS A 155 5.90 7.05 0.44
CA LYS A 155 5.45 5.68 0.76
C LYS A 155 4.12 5.38 0.08
N THR A 156 3.13 6.28 0.18
CA THR A 156 1.81 6.13 -0.46
C THR A 156 1.95 6.00 -1.97
N LEU A 157 2.72 6.88 -2.63
CA LEU A 157 2.99 6.79 -4.06
C LEU A 157 3.64 5.46 -4.46
N PHE A 158 4.63 5.00 -3.68
CA PHE A 158 5.29 3.72 -3.93
C PHE A 158 4.33 2.54 -3.84
N GLN A 159 3.40 2.56 -2.86
CA GLN A 159 2.37 1.53 -2.73
C GLN A 159 1.42 1.54 -3.94
N ILE A 160 0.97 2.73 -4.40
CA ILE A 160 0.14 2.84 -5.61
C ILE A 160 0.86 2.27 -6.83
N MET A 161 2.15 2.57 -7.02
CA MET A 161 2.95 2.01 -8.11
C MET A 161 3.06 0.48 -8.01
N THR A 162 3.16 -0.05 -6.79
CA THR A 162 3.19 -1.50 -6.54
C THR A 162 1.86 -2.15 -6.93
N THR A 163 0.73 -1.54 -6.57
CA THR A 163 -0.62 -1.99 -6.96
C THR A 163 -0.79 -2.02 -8.47
N LEU A 164 -0.33 -0.97 -9.18
CA LEU A 164 -0.34 -0.92 -10.64
C LEU A 164 0.46 -2.07 -11.25
N LEU A 165 1.66 -2.38 -10.73
CA LEU A 165 2.48 -3.48 -11.25
C LEU A 165 1.89 -4.86 -10.97
N GLN A 166 1.26 -5.05 -9.80
CA GLN A 166 0.66 -6.31 -9.40
C GLN A 166 -0.59 -6.65 -10.22
N ASN A 167 -1.43 -5.64 -10.48
CA ASN A 167 -2.69 -5.85 -11.18
C ASN A 167 -2.59 -5.68 -12.70
N ALA A 168 -1.51 -5.07 -13.19
CA ALA A 168 -1.22 -4.90 -14.61
C ALA A 168 -2.37 -4.33 -15.47
N PRO A 169 -2.99 -3.18 -15.11
CA PRO A 169 -4.07 -2.59 -15.90
C PRO A 169 -3.53 -2.01 -17.22
N GLU A 170 -3.70 -2.74 -18.32
CA GLU A 170 -3.10 -2.42 -19.62
C GLU A 170 -3.50 -1.05 -20.19
N HIS A 171 -4.71 -0.57 -19.87
CA HIS A 171 -5.21 0.73 -20.32
C HIS A 171 -4.76 1.91 -19.45
N ASP A 172 -4.19 1.66 -18.27
CA ASP A 172 -3.75 2.73 -17.38
C ASP A 172 -2.45 3.40 -17.90
N PRO A 173 -2.44 4.74 -18.05
CA PRO A 173 -1.29 5.46 -18.60
C PRO A 173 -0.05 5.40 -17.71
N VAL A 174 -0.18 5.24 -16.39
CA VAL A 174 0.94 5.12 -15.45
C VAL A 174 1.53 3.71 -15.53
N TYR A 175 0.69 2.68 -15.54
CA TYR A 175 1.12 1.30 -15.73
C TYR A 175 1.89 1.12 -17.05
N ARG A 176 1.34 1.57 -18.19
CA ARG A 176 2.04 1.50 -19.49
C ARG A 176 3.40 2.19 -19.46
N PHE A 177 3.55 3.25 -18.68
CA PHE A 177 4.83 3.93 -18.52
C PHE A 177 5.80 3.14 -17.65
N LEU A 178 5.35 2.59 -16.52
CA LEU A 178 6.14 1.70 -15.67
C LEU A 178 6.63 0.50 -16.48
N ASP A 179 5.74 -0.15 -17.23
CA ASP A 179 6.06 -1.31 -18.05
C ASP A 179 7.06 -0.97 -19.17
N LYS A 180 6.87 0.16 -19.86
CA LYS A 180 7.85 0.67 -20.83
C LYS A 180 9.22 0.93 -20.21
N LYS A 181 9.29 1.47 -18.98
CA LYS A 181 10.58 1.70 -18.30
C LYS A 181 11.23 0.40 -17.85
N ARG A 182 10.42 -0.58 -17.44
CA ARG A 182 10.85 -1.94 -17.11
C ARG A 182 11.45 -2.65 -18.33
N SER A 183 10.78 -2.60 -19.49
CA SER A 183 11.29 -3.20 -20.74
C SER A 183 12.55 -2.52 -21.27
N GLN A 184 12.76 -1.23 -20.94
CA GLN A 184 14.01 -0.50 -21.19
C GLN A 184 15.16 -0.89 -20.24
N GLY A 185 14.98 -1.87 -19.35
CA GLY A 185 16.00 -2.31 -18.40
C GLY A 185 16.30 -1.28 -17.30
N LYS A 186 15.39 -0.34 -17.03
CA LYS A 186 15.60 0.61 -15.92
C LYS A 186 15.55 -0.14 -14.57
N PRO A 187 16.39 0.23 -13.59
CA PRO A 187 16.33 -0.38 -12.26
C PRO A 187 14.97 -0.16 -11.58
N TYR A 188 14.55 -1.12 -10.76
CA TYR A 188 13.25 -1.14 -10.08
C TYR A 188 12.87 0.21 -9.44
N TYR A 189 13.70 0.69 -8.51
CA TYR A 189 13.42 1.94 -7.80
C TYR A 189 13.41 3.17 -8.71
N VAL A 190 14.18 3.17 -9.79
CA VAL A 190 14.24 4.30 -10.73
C VAL A 190 12.92 4.44 -11.47
N TYR A 191 12.39 3.35 -12.03
CA TYR A 191 11.11 3.44 -12.73
C TYR A 191 9.92 3.59 -11.77
N MET A 192 10.00 3.06 -10.54
CA MET A 192 8.99 3.31 -9.52
C MET A 192 8.88 4.80 -9.18
N THR A 193 10.00 5.49 -8.99
CA THR A 193 10.01 6.94 -8.75
C THR A 193 9.55 7.72 -9.98
N ALA A 194 9.98 7.32 -11.19
CA ALA A 194 9.52 7.95 -12.42
C ALA A 194 8.00 7.76 -12.65
N GLY A 195 7.46 6.60 -12.29
CA GLY A 195 6.03 6.32 -12.33
C GLY A 195 5.26 7.18 -11.33
N ALA A 196 5.78 7.35 -10.11
CA ALA A 196 5.21 8.27 -9.13
C ALA A 196 5.20 9.73 -9.62
N ASN A 197 6.25 10.18 -10.30
CA ASN A 197 6.28 11.49 -10.95
C ASN A 197 5.18 11.61 -12.03
N LYS A 198 5.06 10.60 -12.91
CA LYS A 198 4.00 10.56 -13.93
C LYS A 198 2.60 10.57 -13.30
N PHE A 199 2.39 9.79 -12.24
CA PHE A 199 1.15 9.74 -11.49
C PHE A 199 0.77 11.12 -10.95
N LEU A 200 1.70 11.81 -10.27
CA LEU A 200 1.43 13.14 -9.71
C LEU A 200 1.12 14.19 -10.77
N ARG A 201 1.71 14.09 -11.97
CA ARG A 201 1.35 14.97 -13.09
C ARG A 201 -0.10 14.78 -13.54
N ILE A 202 -0.58 13.55 -13.56
CA ILE A 202 -1.99 13.22 -13.89
C ILE A 202 -2.90 13.68 -12.75
N TYR A 203 -2.54 13.38 -11.50
CA TYR A 203 -3.26 13.83 -10.30
C TYR A 203 -3.45 15.35 -10.30
N TYR A 204 -2.37 16.11 -10.49
CA TYR A 204 -2.39 17.57 -10.54
C TYR A 204 -3.37 18.08 -11.60
N GLY A 205 -3.29 17.55 -12.82
CA GLY A 205 -4.15 17.95 -13.92
C GLY A 205 -5.63 17.72 -13.62
N LYS A 206 -5.97 16.50 -13.20
CA LYS A 206 -7.36 16.11 -12.89
C LYS A 206 -7.95 16.91 -11.73
N VAL A 207 -7.23 17.02 -10.62
CA VAL A 207 -7.73 17.73 -9.44
C VAL A 207 -7.86 19.23 -9.70
N LYS A 208 -6.89 19.85 -10.39
CA LYS A 208 -6.98 21.28 -10.73
C LYS A 208 -8.08 21.58 -11.75
N GLU A 209 -8.41 20.64 -12.65
CA GLU A 209 -9.58 20.74 -13.51
C GLU A 209 -10.88 20.66 -12.72
N CYS A 210 -10.99 19.68 -11.81
CA CYS A 210 -12.13 19.54 -10.91
C CYS A 210 -12.41 20.82 -10.12
N LEU A 211 -11.39 21.40 -9.47
CA LEU A 211 -11.54 22.63 -8.68
C LEU A 211 -11.94 23.84 -9.56
N ARG A 212 -11.34 24.00 -10.74
CA ARG A 212 -11.71 25.09 -11.68
C ARG A 212 -13.15 24.99 -12.17
N ASN A 213 -13.64 23.77 -12.38
CA ASN A 213 -15.02 23.57 -12.84
C ASN A 213 -16.04 23.93 -11.74
N LEU A 214 -15.66 23.83 -10.47
CA LEU A 214 -16.50 24.25 -9.35
C LEU A 214 -16.55 25.77 -9.24
N GLU A 215 -15.41 26.46 -9.36
CA GLU A 215 -15.34 27.93 -9.38
C GLU A 215 -16.17 28.56 -10.52
N GLN A 216 -16.38 27.83 -11.62
CA GLN A 216 -17.19 28.29 -12.76
C GLN A 216 -18.69 27.97 -12.62
N ALA A 217 -19.04 27.07 -11.71
CA ALA A 217 -20.42 26.66 -11.45
C ALA A 217 -21.09 27.48 -10.32
N GLU A 218 -20.29 28.20 -9.54
CA GLU A 218 -20.71 29.20 -8.53
C GLU A 218 -20.92 30.58 -9.15
#